data_AF-A0A9P0Q8X4-F1
#
_entry.id   AF-A0A9P0Q8X4-F1
#
_cell.length_a   1.000
_cell.length_b   1.000
_cell.length_c   1.000
_cell.angle_alpha   90.00
_cell.angle_beta   90.00
_cell.angle_gamma   90.00
#
_symmetry.space_group_name_H-M   'P 1'
#
loop_
_entity.id
_entity.type
_entity.pdbx_description
1 polymer ?
#
loop_
_entity_poly.entity_id
_entity_poly.type
_entity_poly.pdbx_seq_one_letter_code
_entity_poly.pdbx_strand_id
1 'polypeptide(L)'
;MISNLPSNAKDYLLEIFNDVILRGEIIEEWKKLVVVPIPKPNKNFHLANSYHSIYLLFSILKTFERMINNRLEWWMRFHPLLNQQLTFRKGLGTTDALAVIVTLILDLQGAYDQIDLTLLRTKLEMYGLSPHLCYIITYLITIEQFL
;
A
#
# COMPACT_ATOMS: atom_id res chain seq x y z
N MET A 1 8.59 12.89 9.73
CA MET A 1 8.37 12.33 11.08
C MET A 1 9.38 11.26 11.42
N ILE A 2 9.54 10.18 10.64
CA ILE A 2 10.55 9.12 10.94
C ILE A 2 11.99 9.59 10.63
N SER A 3 12.15 10.58 9.75
CA SER A 3 13.43 11.22 9.41
C SER A 3 14.19 11.78 10.62
N ASN A 4 13.47 12.16 11.68
CA ASN A 4 14.05 12.82 12.86
C ASN A 4 14.37 11.81 13.98
N LEU A 5 14.14 10.51 13.77
CA LEU A 5 14.54 9.50 14.73
C LEU A 5 16.07 9.37 14.79
N PRO A 6 16.63 9.05 15.97
CA PRO A 6 18.04 8.71 16.10
C PRO A 6 18.36 7.45 15.28
N SER A 7 19.63 7.29 14.89
CA SER A 7 20.08 6.21 13.99
C SER A 7 19.71 4.83 14.50
N ASN A 8 19.97 4.54 15.78
CA ASN A 8 19.61 3.27 16.42
C ASN A 8 18.12 2.94 16.31
N ALA A 9 17.23 3.93 16.42
CA ALA A 9 15.80 3.71 16.27
C ALA A 9 15.40 3.45 14.81
N LYS A 10 16.11 4.03 13.84
CA LYS A 10 15.90 3.74 12.41
C LYS A 10 16.39 2.33 12.06
N ASP A 11 17.53 1.91 12.60
CA ASP A 11 18.08 0.58 12.40
C ASP A 11 17.14 -0.47 12.99
N TYR A 12 16.64 -0.24 14.20
CA TYR A 12 15.63 -1.11 14.82
C TYR A 12 14.32 -1.18 14.02
N LEU A 13 13.84 -0.05 13.48
CA LEU A 13 12.67 -0.06 12.59
C LEU A 13 12.94 -0.84 11.31
N LEU A 14 14.15 -0.73 10.74
CA LEU A 14 14.54 -1.50 9.56
C LEU A 14 14.58 -3.00 9.85
N GLU A 15 15.08 -3.41 11.02
CA GLU A 15 15.04 -4.81 11.47
C GLU A 15 13.59 -5.31 11.54
N ILE A 16 12.70 -4.55 12.19
CA ILE A 16 11.27 -4.88 12.25
C ILE A 16 10.68 -5.05 10.83
N PHE A 17 10.98 -4.12 9.92
CA PHE A 17 10.45 -4.18 8.55
C PHE A 17 10.94 -5.40 7.79
N ASN A 18 12.21 -5.76 7.95
CA ASN A 18 12.78 -6.93 7.32
C ASN A 18 12.18 -8.22 7.92
N ASP A 19 12.02 -8.28 9.24
CA ASP A 19 11.38 -9.42 9.92
C ASP A 19 9.94 -9.63 9.45
N VAL A 20 9.15 -8.56 9.33
CA VAL A 20 7.79 -8.60 8.77
C VAL A 20 7.81 -9.19 7.35
N ILE A 21 8.73 -8.73 6.49
CA ILE A 21 8.85 -9.24 5.10
C ILE A 21 9.25 -10.70 5.06
N LEU A 22 10.20 -11.10 5.91
CA LEU A 22 10.73 -12.47 5.94
C LEU A 22 9.69 -13.47 6.48
N ARG A 23 8.96 -13.09 7.53
CA ARG A 23 7.93 -13.93 8.15
C ARG A 23 6.61 -13.90 7.37
N GLY A 24 6.35 -12.80 6.65
CA GLY A 24 5.06 -12.56 6.01
C GLY A 24 3.95 -12.27 7.01
N GLU A 25 4.28 -11.71 8.17
CA GLU A 25 3.33 -11.46 9.26
C GLU A 25 3.26 -9.96 9.56
N ILE A 26 2.05 -9.39 9.46
CA ILE A 26 1.82 -7.99 9.79
C ILE A 26 1.55 -7.84 11.28
N ILE A 27 2.17 -6.84 11.88
CA ILE A 27 1.98 -6.45 13.29
C ILE A 27 0.52 -5.99 13.51
N GLU A 28 -0.14 -6.56 14.52
CA GLU A 28 -1.55 -6.29 14.84
C GLU A 28 -1.84 -4.79 15.07
N GLU A 29 -0.91 -4.08 15.70
CA GLU A 29 -1.01 -2.63 15.94
C GLU A 29 -1.09 -1.84 14.64
N TRP A 30 -0.44 -2.30 13.57
CA TRP A 30 -0.45 -1.61 12.28
C TRP A 30 -1.79 -1.79 11.55
N LYS A 31 -2.60 -2.77 11.96
CA LYS A 31 -3.95 -2.98 11.41
C LYS A 31 -4.96 -1.98 11.97
N LYS A 32 -4.61 -1.25 13.03
CA LYS A 32 -5.49 -0.25 13.64
C LYS A 32 -5.44 1.04 12.82
N LEU A 33 -6.61 1.58 12.53
CA LEU A 33 -6.79 2.84 11.78
C LEU A 33 -7.52 3.83 12.68
N VAL A 34 -7.07 5.08 12.71
CA VAL A 34 -7.81 6.15 13.39
C VAL A 34 -8.73 6.82 12.38
N VAL A 35 -10.04 6.68 12.59
CA VAL A 35 -11.06 7.34 11.75
C VAL A 35 -11.38 8.71 12.35
N VAL A 36 -11.11 9.76 11.61
CA VAL A 36 -11.43 11.15 11.98
C VAL A 36 -12.56 11.65 11.07
N PRO A 37 -13.78 11.85 11.61
CA PRO A 37 -14.88 12.40 10.83
C PRO A 37 -14.71 13.92 10.68
N ILE A 38 -14.61 14.41 9.45
CA ILE A 38 -14.55 15.84 9.14
C ILE A 38 -15.90 16.32 8.60
N PRO A 39 -16.55 17.31 9.23
CA PRO A 39 -17.85 17.79 8.79
C PRO A 39 -17.80 18.42 7.38
N LYS A 40 -18.76 18.05 6.53
CA LYS A 40 -19.02 18.74 5.26
C LYS A 40 -19.61 20.12 5.55
N PRO A 41 -19.14 21.18 4.89
CA PRO A 41 -19.76 22.49 5.00
C PRO A 41 -21.21 22.41 4.53
N ASN A 42 -22.12 23.09 5.25
CA ASN A 42 -23.55 23.21 4.92
C ASN A 42 -24.36 21.90 4.91
N LYS A 43 -23.92 20.85 5.62
CA LYS A 43 -24.72 19.63 5.83
C LYS A 43 -25.13 19.43 7.29
N ASN A 44 -26.20 18.67 7.50
CA ASN A 44 -26.74 18.40 8.83
C ASN A 44 -25.79 17.50 9.65
N PHE A 45 -25.20 18.04 10.71
CA PHE A 45 -24.21 17.35 11.55
C PHE A 45 -24.73 16.11 12.31
N HIS A 46 -26.06 15.90 12.34
CA HIS A 46 -26.68 14.71 12.94
C HIS A 46 -26.75 13.49 12.00
N LEU A 47 -26.39 13.64 10.72
CA LEU A 47 -26.37 12.54 9.75
C LEU A 47 -24.94 12.05 9.51
N ALA A 48 -24.71 10.74 9.57
CA ALA A 48 -23.40 10.13 9.30
C ALA A 48 -22.81 10.51 7.93
N ASN A 49 -23.66 10.63 6.90
CA ASN A 49 -23.27 11.01 5.53
C ASN A 49 -22.79 12.47 5.39
N SER A 50 -22.97 13.28 6.44
CA SER A 50 -22.51 14.67 6.51
C SER A 50 -21.04 14.81 6.85
N TYR A 51 -20.33 13.71 7.12
CA TYR A 51 -18.88 13.73 7.36
C TYR A 51 -18.12 13.16 6.16
N HIS A 52 -16.89 13.62 5.99
CA HIS A 52 -15.83 12.90 5.30
C HIS A 52 -15.11 12.04 6.33
N SER A 53 -15.09 10.73 6.16
CA SER A 53 -14.22 9.87 6.96
C SER A 53 -12.79 10.06 6.45
N ILE A 54 -11.87 10.49 7.31
CA ILE A 54 -10.44 10.44 7.03
C ILE A 54 -9.83 9.33 7.86
N TYR A 55 -9.17 8.40 7.19
CA TYR A 55 -8.48 7.29 7.83
C TYR A 55 -7.00 7.62 7.98
N LEU A 56 -6.55 7.74 9.23
CA LEU A 56 -5.16 8.01 9.55
C LEU A 56 -4.42 6.71 9.82
N LEU A 57 -3.60 6.32 8.85
CA LEU A 57 -2.61 5.25 8.99
C LEU A 57 -1.49 5.67 9.95
N PHE A 58 -0.93 4.71 10.68
CA PHE A 58 0.30 4.94 11.43
C PHE A 58 1.42 5.39 10.47
N SER A 59 2.15 6.44 10.85
CA SER A 59 3.25 6.98 10.05
C SER A 59 4.34 5.93 9.74
N ILE A 60 4.50 4.94 10.62
CA ILE A 60 5.35 3.76 10.44
C ILE A 60 4.87 2.92 9.26
N LEU A 61 3.58 2.61 9.18
CA LEU A 61 2.99 1.82 8.10
C LEU A 61 3.13 2.51 6.74
N LYS A 62 2.90 3.83 6.66
CA LYS A 62 3.17 4.61 5.44
C LYS A 62 4.62 4.55 4.99
N THR A 63 5.55 4.47 5.95
CA THR A 63 6.99 4.37 5.62
C THR A 63 7.34 2.96 5.14
N PHE A 64 6.74 1.95 5.76
CA PHE A 64 6.87 0.56 5.32
C PHE A 64 6.32 0.36 3.90
N GLU A 65 5.11 0.86 3.63
CA GLU A 65 4.49 0.85 2.30
C GLU A 65 5.37 1.54 1.25
N ARG A 66 5.92 2.72 1.57
CA ARG A 66 6.88 3.40 0.69
C ARG A 66 8.15 2.58 0.44
N MET A 67 8.63 1.83 1.43
CA MET A 67 9.79 0.95 1.26
C MET A 67 9.46 -0.22 0.31
N ILE A 68 8.30 -0.85 0.47
CA ILE A 68 7.81 -1.90 -0.43
C ILE A 68 7.66 -1.34 -1.85
N ASN A 69 7.03 -0.17 -2.00
CA ASN A 69 6.88 0.54 -3.26
C ASN A 69 8.22 0.74 -3.98
N ASN A 70 9.24 1.23 -3.29
CA ASN A 70 10.56 1.44 -3.90
C ASN A 70 11.24 0.12 -4.31
N ARG A 71 11.08 -0.96 -3.52
CA ARG A 71 11.63 -2.28 -3.86
C ARG A 71 10.94 -2.88 -5.08
N LEU A 72 9.62 -2.73 -5.18
CA LEU A 72 8.83 -3.17 -6.31
C LEU A 72 9.15 -2.37 -7.57
N GLU A 73 9.27 -1.04 -7.45
CA GLU A 73 9.67 -0.17 -8.56
C GLU A 73 11.06 -0.54 -9.10
N TRP A 74 11.99 -0.95 -8.24
CA TRP A 74 13.29 -1.49 -8.66
C TRP A 74 13.14 -2.84 -9.36
N TRP A 75 12.39 -3.77 -8.78
CA TRP A 75 12.17 -5.11 -9.33
C TRP A 75 11.52 -5.05 -10.72
N MET A 76 10.51 -4.20 -10.93
CA MET A 76 9.85 -4.01 -12.23
C MET A 76 10.80 -3.56 -13.35
N ARG A 77 11.89 -2.84 -13.04
CA ARG A 77 12.90 -2.45 -14.05
C ARG A 77 13.57 -3.66 -14.69
N PHE A 78 13.67 -4.77 -13.97
CA PHE A 78 14.25 -6.03 -14.46
C PHE A 78 13.23 -6.96 -15.10
N HIS A 79 11.93 -6.61 -15.05
CA HIS A 79 10.83 -7.37 -15.66
C HIS A 79 10.12 -6.54 -16.75
N PRO A 80 10.71 -6.41 -17.96
CA PRO A 80 10.28 -5.46 -18.99
C PRO A 80 8.86 -5.69 -19.54
N LEU A 81 8.30 -6.89 -19.41
CA LEU A 81 6.89 -7.19 -19.75
C LEU A 81 5.91 -6.33 -18.93
N LEU A 82 6.32 -5.93 -17.73
CA LEU A 82 5.56 -5.08 -16.81
C LEU A 82 5.85 -3.57 -17.03
N ASN A 83 6.90 -3.22 -17.79
CA ASN A 83 7.32 -1.82 -18.03
C ASN A 83 6.59 -1.13 -19.18
N GLN A 84 5.89 -1.88 -20.06
CA GLN A 84 5.29 -1.34 -21.28
C GLN A 84 3.91 -0.69 -21.08
N GLN A 85 3.17 -1.02 -20.03
CA GLN A 85 1.79 -0.56 -19.78
C GLN A 85 1.70 0.71 -18.87
N LEU A 86 2.78 1.48 -18.71
CA LEU A 86 2.88 2.51 -17.67
C LEU A 86 2.30 3.88 -18.06
N THR A 87 1.06 4.17 -17.68
CA THR A 87 0.52 5.54 -17.53
C THR A 87 0.87 6.19 -16.19
N PHE A 88 1.49 5.47 -15.26
CA PHE A 88 1.74 5.93 -13.89
C PHE A 88 3.22 5.75 -13.52
N ARG A 89 4.03 6.76 -13.86
CA ARG A 89 5.44 6.86 -13.45
C ARG A 89 5.61 8.05 -12.52
N LYS A 90 6.60 7.96 -11.62
CA LYS A 90 7.10 9.12 -10.84
C LYS A 90 7.35 10.30 -11.78
N GLY A 91 6.58 11.38 -11.60
CA GLY A 91 6.67 12.60 -12.42
C GLY A 91 5.43 12.92 -13.27
N LEU A 92 4.39 12.07 -13.32
CA LEU A 92 3.15 12.35 -14.07
C LEU A 92 1.88 12.43 -13.20
N GLY A 93 1.99 12.26 -11.88
CA GLY A 93 0.89 12.37 -10.93
C GLY A 93 1.21 11.65 -9.62
N THR A 94 0.44 11.92 -8.58
CA THR A 94 0.53 11.29 -7.26
C THR A 94 -0.09 9.90 -7.32
N THR A 95 0.68 8.84 -7.61
CA THR A 95 0.18 7.46 -7.49
C THR A 95 1.25 6.50 -6.98
N ASP A 96 0.85 5.65 -6.04
CA ASP A 96 1.67 4.64 -5.37
C ASP A 96 2.03 3.47 -6.29
N ALA A 97 3.23 2.89 -6.15
CA ALA A 97 3.69 1.83 -7.07
C ALA A 97 2.92 0.51 -6.91
N LEU A 98 2.44 0.22 -5.69
CA LEU A 98 1.45 -0.82 -5.40
C LEU A 98 0.22 -0.63 -6.29
N ALA A 99 -0.21 0.63 -6.42
CA ALA A 99 -1.37 0.96 -7.19
C ALA A 99 -1.17 0.67 -8.70
N VAL A 100 0.05 0.95 -9.18
CA VAL A 100 0.47 0.65 -10.54
C VAL A 100 0.50 -0.86 -10.80
N ILE A 101 1.07 -1.64 -9.87
CA ILE A 101 1.14 -3.11 -9.98
C ILE A 101 -0.25 -3.73 -10.03
N VAL A 102 -1.18 -3.26 -9.21
CA VAL A 102 -2.59 -3.68 -9.25
C VAL A 102 -3.21 -3.42 -10.61
N THR A 103 -3.08 -2.18 -11.13
CA THR A 103 -3.68 -1.82 -12.43
C THR A 103 -3.07 -2.59 -13.59
N LEU A 104 -1.77 -2.88 -13.50
CA LEU A 104 -1.00 -3.62 -14.50
C LEU A 104 -1.37 -5.10 -14.52
N ILE A 105 -1.53 -5.70 -13.33
CA ILE A 105 -1.83 -7.13 -13.20
C ILE A 105 -3.32 -7.42 -13.49
N LEU A 106 -4.20 -6.43 -13.30
CA LEU A 106 -5.65 -6.57 -13.51
C LEU A 106 -6.15 -6.01 -14.85
N ASP A 107 -5.29 -5.50 -15.72
CA ASP A 107 -5.59 -5.02 -17.09
C ASP A 107 -6.73 -3.99 -17.23
N LEU A 108 -7.32 -3.51 -16.14
CA LEU A 108 -8.60 -2.80 -16.20
C LEU A 108 -8.55 -1.52 -15.36
N GLN A 109 -8.50 -0.39 -16.06
CA GLN A 109 -8.93 0.90 -15.53
C GLN A 109 -10.38 0.77 -15.06
N GLY A 110 -10.59 0.63 -13.75
CA GLY A 110 -11.90 0.44 -13.13
C GLY A 110 -11.94 -0.53 -11.95
N ALA A 111 -10.85 -1.24 -11.67
CA ALA A 111 -10.87 -2.38 -10.75
C ALA A 111 -10.49 -2.09 -9.28
N TYR A 112 -10.19 -0.86 -8.87
CA TYR A 112 -9.80 -0.59 -7.46
C TYR A 112 -10.86 -1.08 -6.46
N ASP A 113 -12.12 -0.90 -6.80
CA ASP A 113 -13.24 -1.28 -5.94
C ASP A 113 -13.58 -2.79 -6.01
N GLN A 114 -12.98 -3.54 -6.96
CA GLN A 114 -13.26 -4.97 -7.22
C GLN A 114 -11.98 -5.79 -7.53
N ILE A 115 -10.89 -5.54 -6.81
CA ILE A 115 -9.65 -6.32 -6.94
C ILE A 115 -9.90 -7.74 -6.40
N ASP A 116 -9.82 -8.75 -7.26
CA ASP A 116 -9.70 -10.14 -6.80
C ASP A 116 -8.28 -10.36 -6.26
N LEU A 117 -8.15 -10.27 -4.93
CA LEU A 117 -6.89 -10.46 -4.21
C LEU A 117 -6.29 -11.86 -4.43
N THR A 118 -7.11 -12.86 -4.73
CA THR A 118 -6.67 -14.24 -5.00
C THR A 118 -5.97 -14.31 -6.36
N LEU A 119 -6.57 -13.69 -7.38
CA LEU A 119 -6.00 -13.62 -8.72
C LEU A 119 -4.71 -12.79 -8.72
N LEU A 120 -4.71 -11.66 -8.01
CA LEU A 120 -3.55 -10.81 -7.85
C LEU A 120 -2.38 -11.58 -7.22
N ARG A 121 -2.64 -12.28 -6.11
CA ARG A 121 -1.63 -13.09 -5.42
C ARG A 121 -1.03 -14.16 -6.33
N THR A 122 -1.88 -14.91 -7.02
CA THR A 122 -1.46 -15.98 -7.94
C THR A 122 -0.57 -15.41 -9.05
N LYS A 123 -0.94 -14.28 -9.65
CA LYS A 123 -0.11 -13.63 -10.68
C LYS A 123 1.22 -13.13 -10.12
N LEU A 124 1.24 -12.50 -8.93
CA LEU A 124 2.49 -12.04 -8.29
C LEU A 124 3.46 -13.20 -8.04
N GLU A 125 2.96 -14.33 -7.56
CA GLU A 125 3.76 -15.55 -7.36
C GLU A 125 4.28 -16.12 -8.69
N MET A 126 3.47 -16.10 -9.75
CA MET A 126 3.92 -16.52 -11.10
C MET A 126 5.07 -15.67 -11.64
N TYR A 127 5.15 -14.39 -11.27
CA TYR A 127 6.28 -13.53 -11.64
C TYR A 127 7.52 -13.74 -10.76
N GLY A 128 7.46 -14.63 -9.76
CA GLY A 128 8.61 -15.01 -8.93
C GLY A 128 8.78 -14.19 -7.65
N LEU A 129 7.75 -13.45 -7.22
CA LEU A 129 7.73 -12.82 -5.89
C LEU A 129 7.50 -13.87 -4.81
N SER A 130 8.11 -13.68 -3.62
CA SER A 130 7.93 -14.63 -2.51
C SER A 130 6.49 -14.59 -1.98
N PRO A 131 5.91 -15.73 -1.54
CA PRO A 131 4.54 -15.78 -1.03
C PRO A 131 4.28 -14.84 0.17
N HIS A 132 5.31 -14.61 0.99
CA HIS A 132 5.28 -13.66 2.11
C HIS A 132 5.17 -12.22 1.63
N LEU A 133 5.94 -11.84 0.61
CA LEU A 133 5.86 -10.51 0.03
C LEU A 133 4.52 -10.30 -0.69
N CYS A 134 4.03 -11.32 -1.41
CA CYS A 134 2.70 -11.29 -2.02
C CYS A 134 1.60 -11.07 -0.98
N TYR A 135 1.66 -11.78 0.17
CA TYR A 135 0.74 -11.57 1.28
C TYR A 135 0.74 -10.12 1.77
N ILE A 136 1.93 -9.57 2.04
CA ILE A 136 2.09 -8.19 2.52
C ILE A 136 1.52 -7.20 1.51
N ILE A 137 1.81 -7.37 0.22
CA ILE A 137 1.29 -6.52 -0.85
C ILE A 137 -0.25 -6.57 -0.86
N THR A 138 -0.85 -7.76 -0.84
CA THR A 138 -2.31 -7.89 -0.82
C THR A 138 -2.93 -7.27 0.44
N TYR A 139 -2.25 -7.38 1.58
CA TYR A 139 -2.70 -6.79 2.84
C TYR A 139 -2.68 -5.25 2.78
N LEU A 140 -1.60 -4.64 2.27
CA LEU A 140 -1.50 -3.18 2.11
C LEU A 140 -2.59 -2.64 1.19
N ILE A 141 -2.85 -3.31 0.07
CA ILE A 141 -3.93 -2.96 -0.87
C ILE A 141 -5.30 -3.05 -0.19
N THR A 142 -5.51 -4.10 0.62
CA THR A 142 -6.76 -4.28 1.36
C THR A 142 -7.01 -3.08 2.28
N ILE A 143 -5.97 -2.58 2.98
CA ILE A 143 -6.13 -1.41 3.83
C ILE A 143 -6.53 -0.18 3.00
N GLU A 144 -5.88 0.05 1.86
CA GLU A 144 -6.15 1.19 0.97
C GLU A 144 -7.58 1.18 0.41
N GLN A 145 -8.17 0.02 0.14
CA GLN A 145 -9.58 -0.09 -0.28
C GLN A 145 -10.59 0.34 0.80
N PHE A 146 -10.18 0.32 2.07
CA PHE A 146 -11.02 0.74 3.20
C PHE A 146 -10.78 2.19 3.65
N LEU A 147 -9.85 2.93 3.01
CA LEU A 147 -9.59 4.37 3.25
C LEU A 147 -10.46 5.26 2.34
#